data_AF-A0A920R9C7-F1
#
_entry.id   AF-A0A920R9C7-F1
#
_cell.length_a   1.000
_cell.length_b   1.000
_cell.length_c   1.000
_cell.angle_alpha   90.00
_cell.angle_beta   90.00
_cell.angle_gamma   90.00
#
_symmetry.space_group_name_H-M   'P 1'
#
loop_
_entity.id
_entity.type
_entity.pdbx_description
1 polymer ?
#
loop_
_entity_poly.entity_id
_entity_poly.type
_entity_poly.pdbx_seq_one_letter_code
_entity_poly.pdbx_strand_id
1 'polypeptide(L)'
;MEEDQFDESEPSKTQLKKLATELQGLGQQLTAFRTSDLDRLPLSDRLRSAVVEFKRLPNSHGARRRQLQFIGKLMRESDKEKIESAIAKLNSSTIQVNQTEQLILELAEQVIDKGDTAINELVAYHSNLKRQKLRQLYREIHRASGKDRVKFEKKLQTYLQSLI
;
A
#
# COMPACT_ATOMS: atom_id res chain seq x y z
N MET A 1 -39.16 45.10 -11.69
CA MET A 1 -39.36 43.65 -11.54
C MET A 1 -37.97 43.06 -11.52
N GLU A 2 -37.54 42.61 -10.35
CA GLU A 2 -36.22 42.04 -10.09
C GLU A 2 -36.13 40.65 -10.72
N GLU A 3 -35.11 40.40 -11.52
CA GLU A 3 -34.67 39.04 -11.86
C GLU A 3 -33.33 38.83 -11.16
N ASP A 4 -33.42 38.29 -9.93
CA ASP A 4 -32.28 37.80 -9.16
C ASP A 4 -31.75 36.54 -9.86
N GLN A 5 -30.72 36.73 -10.69
CA GLN A 5 -30.01 35.68 -11.38
C GLN A 5 -29.14 34.96 -10.34
N PHE A 6 -29.73 33.97 -9.65
CA PHE A 6 -29.00 33.09 -8.73
C PHE A 6 -27.94 32.33 -9.51
N ASP A 7 -26.71 32.81 -9.38
CA ASP A 7 -25.48 32.21 -9.89
C ASP A 7 -25.33 30.79 -9.30
N GLU A 8 -25.50 29.78 -10.14
CA GLU A 8 -25.41 28.35 -9.82
C GLU A 8 -23.95 27.90 -9.54
N SER A 9 -23.00 28.83 -9.45
CA SER A 9 -21.57 28.53 -9.33
C SER A 9 -20.96 28.62 -7.93
N GLU A 10 -21.66 29.16 -6.91
CA GLU A 10 -21.13 29.21 -5.54
C GLU A 10 -21.45 27.95 -4.72
N PRO A 11 -20.44 27.18 -4.27
CA PRO A 11 -20.68 26.03 -3.41
C PRO A 11 -21.32 26.47 -2.09
N SER A 12 -22.41 25.80 -1.71
CA SER A 12 -23.12 26.10 -0.48
C SER A 12 -22.20 26.02 0.74
N LYS A 13 -22.52 26.76 1.80
CA LYS A 13 -21.80 26.74 3.09
C LYS A 13 -21.60 25.31 3.62
N THR A 14 -22.53 24.40 3.32
CA THR A 14 -22.45 22.97 3.68
C THR A 14 -21.41 22.21 2.85
N GLN A 15 -21.34 22.46 1.54
CA GLN A 15 -20.35 21.85 0.64
C GLN A 15 -18.92 22.31 0.97
N LEU A 16 -18.73 23.61 1.24
CA LEU A 16 -17.43 24.15 1.66
C LEU A 16 -16.93 23.53 2.97
N LYS A 17 -17.84 23.29 3.93
CA LYS A 17 -17.50 22.59 5.18
C LYS A 17 -17.11 21.14 4.90
N LYS A 18 -17.84 20.43 4.04
CA LYS A 18 -17.55 19.04 3.68
C LYS A 18 -16.17 18.91 3.01
N LEU A 19 -15.89 19.76 2.02
CA LEU A 19 -14.58 19.80 1.35
C LEU A 19 -13.44 20.09 2.32
N ALA A 20 -13.64 21.02 3.26
CA ALA A 20 -12.67 21.30 4.31
C ALA A 20 -12.37 20.08 5.19
N THR A 21 -13.40 19.33 5.58
CA THR A 21 -13.23 18.09 6.37
C THR A 21 -12.54 16.99 5.57
N GLU A 22 -12.88 16.82 4.30
CA GLU A 22 -12.24 15.84 3.41
C GLU A 22 -10.75 16.13 3.23
N LEU A 23 -10.38 17.39 2.95
CA LEU A 23 -8.98 17.81 2.82
C LEU A 23 -8.20 17.60 4.13
N GLN A 24 -8.83 17.88 5.27
CA GLN A 24 -8.20 17.66 6.57
C GLN A 24 -8.02 16.15 6.86
N GLY A 25 -9.01 15.33 6.50
CA GLY A 25 -8.91 13.87 6.60
C GLY A 25 -7.80 13.30 5.71
N LEU A 26 -7.69 13.78 4.48
CA LEU A 26 -6.62 13.39 3.57
C LEU A 26 -5.25 13.81 4.11
N GLY A 27 -5.13 15.04 4.61
CA GLY A 27 -3.91 15.52 5.27
C GLY A 27 -3.52 14.66 6.48
N GLN A 28 -4.49 14.18 7.25
CA GLN A 28 -4.26 13.23 8.34
C GLN A 28 -3.76 11.88 7.82
N GLN A 29 -4.35 11.35 6.74
CA GLN A 29 -3.89 10.10 6.13
C GLN A 29 -2.43 10.18 5.70
N LEU A 30 -1.98 11.30 5.11
CA LEU A 30 -0.57 11.53 4.76
C LEU A 30 0.38 11.35 5.95
N THR A 31 -0.06 11.67 7.17
CA THR A 31 0.78 11.49 8.37
C THR A 31 1.02 10.03 8.74
N ALA A 32 0.20 9.09 8.24
CA ALA A 32 0.32 7.66 8.51
C ALA A 32 1.22 6.91 7.51
N PHE A 33 1.44 7.46 6.30
CA PHE A 33 2.31 6.85 5.29
C PHE A 33 3.78 6.80 5.72
N ARG A 34 4.61 5.94 5.14
CA ARG A 34 6.08 5.99 5.38
C ARG A 34 6.70 7.17 4.64
N THR A 35 7.88 7.62 5.05
CA THR A 35 8.58 8.71 4.36
C THR A 35 8.87 8.37 2.89
N SER A 36 9.23 7.12 2.60
CA SER A 36 9.42 6.59 1.25
C SER A 36 8.17 6.68 0.38
N ASP A 37 6.98 6.50 0.96
CA ASP A 37 5.73 6.57 0.22
C ASP A 37 5.36 8.03 -0.08
N LEU A 38 5.67 8.93 0.86
CA LEU A 38 5.50 10.38 0.67
C LEU A 38 6.42 10.96 -0.40
N ASP A 39 7.56 10.33 -0.71
CA ASP A 39 8.43 10.73 -1.85
C ASP A 39 7.77 10.43 -3.20
N ARG A 40 6.86 9.46 -3.25
CA ARG A 40 6.19 9.01 -4.48
C ARG A 40 4.90 9.77 -4.76
N LEU A 41 4.43 10.59 -3.81
CA LEU A 41 3.22 11.39 -3.94
C LEU A 41 3.54 12.78 -4.52
N PRO A 42 2.63 13.36 -5.32
CA PRO A 42 2.79 14.70 -5.90
C PRO A 42 2.50 15.79 -4.86
N LEU A 43 3.31 15.85 -3.81
CA LEU A 43 3.19 16.83 -2.72
C LEU A 43 4.14 18.00 -2.96
N SER A 44 3.73 19.21 -2.56
CA SER A 44 4.65 20.35 -2.50
C SER A 44 5.69 20.15 -1.39
N ASP A 45 6.87 20.75 -1.55
CA ASP A 45 7.94 20.66 -0.54
C ASP A 45 7.49 21.14 0.85
N ARG A 46 6.60 22.15 0.88
CA ARG A 46 5.99 22.68 2.10
C ARG A 46 5.09 21.64 2.78
N LEU A 47 4.18 21.03 2.02
CA LEU A 47 3.28 19.99 2.54
C LEU A 47 4.07 18.78 3.04
N ARG A 48 5.09 18.38 2.29
CA ARG A 48 5.99 17.30 2.66
C ARG A 48 6.72 17.58 3.96
N SER A 49 7.33 18.75 4.08
CA SER A 49 8.06 19.17 5.28
C SER A 49 7.14 19.21 6.50
N ALA A 50 5.92 19.73 6.34
CA ALA A 50 4.93 19.79 7.40
C ALA A 50 4.52 18.38 7.91
N VAL A 51 4.36 17.41 7.00
CA VAL A 51 4.05 16.01 7.35
C VAL A 51 5.23 15.33 8.05
N VAL A 52 6.47 15.57 7.60
CA VAL A 52 7.67 15.02 8.26
C VAL A 52 7.84 15.60 9.65
N GLU A 53 7.62 16.90 9.81
CA GLU A 53 7.64 17.58 11.10
C GLU A 53 6.56 17.03 12.04
N PHE A 54 5.34 16.78 11.55
CA PHE A 54 4.27 16.14 12.34
C PHE A 54 4.72 14.81 12.96
N LYS A 55 5.47 13.99 12.21
CA LYS A 55 5.99 12.71 12.69
C LYS A 55 7.10 12.86 13.73
N ARG A 56 7.89 13.94 13.65
CA ARG A 56 8.94 14.26 14.64
C ARG A 56 8.38 14.85 15.93
N LEU A 57 7.23 15.52 15.86
CA LEU A 57 6.63 16.16 17.03
C LEU A 57 6.32 15.12 18.13
N PRO A 58 6.61 15.48 19.40
CA PRO A 58 6.26 14.63 20.54
C PRO A 58 4.76 14.37 20.57
N ASN A 59 4.34 13.31 21.25
CA ASN A 59 2.92 12.92 21.36
C ASN A 59 2.09 13.87 22.26
N SER A 60 2.45 15.16 22.31
CA SER A 60 1.64 16.21 22.92
C SER A 60 0.49 16.55 21.99
N HIS A 61 -0.73 16.35 22.48
CA HIS A 61 -1.97 16.58 21.74
C HIS A 61 -2.05 17.99 21.13
N GLY A 62 -1.49 19.01 21.79
CA GLY A 62 -1.55 20.41 21.33
C GLY A 62 -0.62 20.72 20.15
N ALA A 63 0.58 20.15 20.11
CA ALA A 63 1.53 20.37 19.02
C ALA A 63 1.08 19.65 17.74
N ARG A 64 0.73 18.37 17.85
CA ARG A 64 0.22 17.57 16.72
C ARG A 64 -1.07 18.14 16.14
N ARG A 65 -2.01 18.58 16.98
CA ARG A 65 -3.27 19.19 16.49
C ARG A 65 -3.03 20.47 15.69
N ARG A 66 -2.13 21.35 16.16
CA ARG A 66 -1.76 22.57 15.41
C ARG A 66 -1.08 22.24 14.09
N GLN A 67 -0.15 21.29 14.11
CA GLN A 67 0.52 20.85 12.88
C GLN A 67 -0.47 20.21 11.90
N LEU A 68 -1.45 19.45 12.38
CA LEU A 68 -2.50 18.88 11.53
C LEU A 68 -3.39 19.96 10.89
N GLN A 69 -3.71 21.04 11.62
CA GLN A 69 -4.42 22.18 11.06
C GLN A 69 -3.60 22.90 9.98
N PHE A 70 -2.29 23.05 10.20
CA PHE A 70 -1.38 23.62 9.22
C PHE A 70 -1.30 22.76 7.94
N ILE A 71 -1.18 21.43 8.09
CA ILE A 71 -1.28 20.48 6.96
C ILE A 71 -2.62 20.66 6.25
N GLY A 72 -3.73 20.75 6.97
CA GLY A 72 -5.06 20.99 6.38
C GLY A 72 -5.18 22.32 5.63
N LYS A 73 -4.43 23.36 6.02
CA LYS A 73 -4.32 24.61 5.26
C LYS A 73 -3.55 24.40 3.96
N LEU A 74 -2.38 23.75 4.02
CA LEU A 74 -1.55 23.46 2.84
C LEU A 74 -2.27 22.53 1.84
N MET A 75 -3.13 21.63 2.32
CA MET A 75 -3.97 20.78 1.48
C MET A 75 -4.96 21.60 0.62
N ARG A 76 -5.40 22.79 1.04
CA ARG A 76 -6.28 23.67 0.24
C ARG A 76 -5.54 24.33 -0.92
N GLU A 77 -4.23 24.50 -0.78
CA GLU A 77 -3.34 25.03 -1.83
C GLU A 77 -2.83 23.90 -2.75
N SER A 78 -3.19 22.65 -2.45
CA SER A 78 -2.74 21.46 -3.18
C SER A 78 -3.86 20.88 -4.05
N ASP A 79 -3.47 20.14 -5.08
CA ASP A 79 -4.41 19.45 -5.97
C ASP A 79 -4.90 18.15 -5.30
N LYS A 80 -6.09 18.22 -4.69
CA LYS A 80 -6.74 17.11 -3.98
C LYS A 80 -6.83 15.85 -4.85
N GLU A 81 -7.34 15.99 -6.07
CA GLU A 81 -7.60 14.87 -6.97
C GLU A 81 -6.30 14.16 -7.36
N LYS A 82 -5.24 14.91 -7.65
CA LYS A 82 -3.92 14.32 -7.92
C LYS A 82 -3.39 13.53 -6.73
N ILE A 83 -3.54 14.06 -5.51
CA ILE A 83 -3.07 13.37 -4.30
C ILE A 83 -3.91 12.11 -4.04
N GLU A 84 -5.24 12.18 -4.15
CA GLU A 84 -6.13 11.01 -3.99
C GLU A 84 -5.82 9.93 -5.02
N SER A 85 -5.63 10.30 -6.29
CA SER A 85 -5.27 9.36 -7.35
C SER A 85 -3.91 8.71 -7.09
N ALA A 86 -2.91 9.48 -6.64
CA ALA A 86 -1.60 8.96 -6.30
C ALA A 86 -1.63 8.02 -5.09
N ILE A 87 -2.41 8.35 -4.05
CA ILE A 87 -2.66 7.47 -2.90
C ILE A 87 -3.33 6.17 -3.36
N ALA A 88 -4.36 6.26 -4.21
CA ALA A 88 -5.05 5.08 -4.74
C ALA A 88 -4.10 4.17 -5.54
N LYS A 89 -3.21 4.75 -6.36
CA LYS A 89 -2.18 4.01 -7.10
C LYS A 89 -1.20 3.31 -6.17
N LEU A 90 -0.72 4.00 -5.14
CA LEU A 90 0.16 3.40 -4.13
C LEU A 90 -0.53 2.24 -3.39
N ASN A 91 -1.77 2.44 -2.95
CA ASN A 91 -2.53 1.40 -2.27
C ASN A 91 -2.84 0.21 -3.20
N SER A 92 -3.18 0.46 -4.46
CA SER A 92 -3.40 -0.61 -5.44
C SER A 92 -2.14 -1.45 -5.68
N SER A 93 -0.97 -0.81 -5.72
CA SER A 93 0.32 -1.50 -5.84
C SER A 93 0.58 -2.36 -4.59
N THR A 94 0.32 -1.83 -3.40
CA THR A 94 0.45 -2.58 -2.13
C THR A 94 -0.54 -3.74 -2.05
N ILE A 95 -1.79 -3.54 -2.47
CA ILE A 95 -2.81 -4.59 -2.52
C ILE A 95 -2.38 -5.71 -3.47
N GLN A 96 -1.89 -5.36 -4.66
CA GLN A 96 -1.37 -6.33 -5.63
C GLN A 96 -0.18 -7.10 -5.05
N VAL A 97 0.79 -6.41 -4.44
CA VAL A 97 1.93 -7.07 -3.78
C VAL A 97 1.46 -8.06 -2.70
N ASN A 98 0.54 -7.63 -1.83
CA ASN A 98 0.01 -8.51 -0.78
C ASN A 98 -0.74 -9.72 -1.34
N GLN A 99 -1.52 -9.53 -2.43
CA GLN A 99 -2.23 -10.63 -3.09
C GLN A 99 -1.26 -11.63 -3.73
N THR A 100 -0.22 -11.14 -4.41
CA THR A 100 0.81 -11.99 -4.99
C THR A 100 1.60 -12.73 -3.91
N GLU A 101 1.97 -12.06 -2.81
CA GLU A 101 2.63 -12.69 -1.67
C GLU A 101 1.75 -13.77 -1.05
N GLN A 102 0.45 -13.50 -0.86
CA GLN A 102 -0.49 -14.47 -0.33
C GLN A 102 -0.65 -15.69 -1.24
N LEU A 103 -0.76 -15.48 -2.56
CA LEU A 103 -0.80 -16.56 -3.54
C LEU A 103 0.48 -17.41 -3.48
N ILE A 104 1.65 -16.79 -3.40
CA ILE A 104 2.94 -17.50 -3.30
C ILE A 104 2.99 -18.36 -2.03
N LEU A 105 2.49 -17.86 -0.90
CA LEU A 105 2.42 -18.61 0.36
C LEU A 105 1.52 -19.84 0.22
N GLU A 106 0.32 -19.67 -0.36
CA GLU A 106 -0.63 -20.74 -0.58
C GLU A 106 -0.06 -21.83 -1.51
N LEU A 107 0.56 -21.41 -2.63
CA LEU A 107 1.21 -22.33 -3.56
C LEU A 107 2.38 -23.08 -2.91
N ALA A 108 3.19 -22.40 -2.09
CA ALA A 108 4.28 -23.04 -1.36
C ALA A 108 3.76 -24.08 -0.36
N GLU A 109 2.69 -23.75 0.38
CA GLU A 109 2.03 -24.67 1.31
C GLU A 109 1.48 -25.90 0.59
N GLN A 110 0.81 -25.72 -0.55
CA GLN A 110 0.32 -26.83 -1.37
C GLN A 110 1.45 -27.76 -1.85
N VAL A 111 2.60 -27.21 -2.24
CA VAL A 111 3.77 -28.01 -2.62
C VAL A 111 4.30 -28.80 -1.43
N ILE A 112 4.35 -28.20 -0.24
CA ILE A 112 4.86 -28.87 0.97
C ILE A 112 3.93 -29.99 1.43
N ASP A 113 2.61 -29.79 1.33
CA ASP A 113 1.59 -30.74 1.79
C ASP A 113 1.34 -31.88 0.76
N LYS A 114 1.09 -31.53 -0.50
CA LYS A 114 0.68 -32.49 -1.55
C LYS A 114 1.84 -33.03 -2.39
N GLY A 115 3.04 -32.46 -2.26
CA GLY A 115 4.26 -32.93 -2.94
C GLY A 115 4.13 -32.99 -4.46
N ASP A 116 4.38 -34.16 -5.03
CA ASP A 116 4.45 -34.35 -6.49
C ASP A 116 3.15 -34.03 -7.23
N THR A 117 1.99 -34.19 -6.58
CA THR A 117 0.67 -33.85 -7.18
C THR A 117 0.56 -32.35 -7.42
N ALA A 118 0.80 -31.53 -6.38
CA ALA A 118 0.78 -30.08 -6.51
C ALA A 118 1.89 -29.56 -7.44
N ILE A 119 3.08 -30.17 -7.43
CA ILE A 119 4.15 -29.81 -8.36
C ILE A 119 3.74 -30.05 -9.81
N ASN A 120 3.06 -31.17 -10.11
CA ASN A 120 2.60 -31.47 -11.46
C ASN A 120 1.50 -30.50 -11.92
N GLU A 121 0.55 -30.18 -11.03
CA GLU A 121 -0.48 -29.18 -11.29
C GLU A 121 0.13 -27.80 -11.55
N LEU A 122 1.04 -27.35 -10.69
CA LEU A 122 1.69 -26.05 -10.82
C LEU A 122 2.48 -25.91 -12.12
N VAL A 123 3.22 -26.93 -12.54
CA VAL A 123 3.95 -26.91 -13.81
C VAL A 123 3.00 -26.97 -15.01
N ALA A 124 1.81 -27.55 -14.87
CA ALA A 124 0.79 -27.53 -15.90
C ALA A 124 0.19 -26.13 -16.09
N TYR A 125 -0.04 -25.38 -15.00
CA TYR A 125 -0.52 -24.00 -15.05
C TYR A 125 0.58 -22.99 -15.42
N HIS A 126 1.83 -23.25 -15.02
CA HIS A 126 2.97 -22.39 -15.28
C HIS A 126 4.12 -23.18 -15.89
N SER A 127 4.17 -23.23 -17.24
CA SER A 127 5.18 -23.97 -18.02
C SER A 127 6.62 -23.53 -17.78
N ASN A 128 6.83 -22.35 -17.19
CA ASN A 128 8.16 -21.81 -16.85
C ASN A 128 8.73 -22.41 -15.55
N LEU A 129 7.93 -23.14 -14.76
CA LEU A 129 8.38 -23.80 -13.53
C LEU A 129 9.19 -25.07 -13.84
N LYS A 130 10.36 -25.19 -13.22
CA LYS A 130 11.21 -26.38 -13.35
C LYS A 130 10.78 -27.43 -12.32
N ARG A 131 10.06 -28.46 -12.78
CA ARG A 131 9.62 -29.61 -11.98
C ARG A 131 10.73 -30.18 -11.09
N GLN A 132 11.93 -30.36 -11.65
CA GLN A 132 13.07 -30.92 -10.94
C GLN A 132 13.52 -30.06 -9.75
N LYS A 133 13.47 -28.73 -9.90
CA LYS A 133 13.86 -27.78 -8.85
C LYS A 133 12.84 -27.75 -7.71
N LEU A 134 11.55 -27.80 -8.04
CA LEU A 134 10.48 -27.90 -7.03
C LEU A 134 10.59 -29.20 -6.22
N ARG A 135 10.84 -30.33 -6.88
CA ARG A 135 11.06 -31.62 -6.21
C ARG A 135 12.26 -31.63 -5.28
N GLN A 136 13.36 -30.99 -5.69
CA GLN A 136 14.54 -30.85 -4.86
C GLN A 136 14.22 -30.06 -3.60
N LEU A 137 13.59 -28.89 -3.75
CA LEU A 137 13.19 -28.04 -2.62
C LEU A 137 12.22 -28.75 -1.69
N TYR A 138 11.22 -29.46 -2.23
CA TYR A 138 10.30 -30.29 -1.44
C TYR A 138 11.05 -31.32 -0.57
N ARG A 139 11.98 -32.08 -1.16
CA ARG A 139 12.78 -33.07 -0.41
C ARG A 139 13.67 -32.43 0.64
N GLU A 140 14.26 -31.28 0.33
CA GLU A 140 15.10 -30.52 1.28
C GLU A 140 14.26 -29.99 2.46
N ILE A 141 13.04 -29.50 2.22
CA ILE A 141 12.10 -29.04 3.26
C ILE A 141 11.71 -30.19 4.19
N HIS A 142 11.33 -31.35 3.62
CA HIS A 142 10.92 -32.53 4.39
C HIS A 142 12.06 -33.20 5.18
N ARG A 143 13.30 -33.06 4.72
CA ARG A 143 14.49 -33.57 5.43
C ARG A 143 15.02 -32.61 6.49
N ALA A 144 14.75 -31.32 6.35
CA ALA A 144 15.23 -30.29 7.25
C ALA A 144 14.32 -30.15 8.49
N SER A 145 14.86 -29.61 9.58
CA SER A 145 14.12 -29.34 10.82
C SER A 145 14.52 -27.99 11.39
N GLY A 146 13.60 -27.35 12.12
CA GLY A 146 13.85 -26.05 12.76
C GLY A 146 14.24 -24.95 11.76
N LYS A 147 15.41 -24.33 11.98
CA LYS A 147 15.87 -23.16 11.21
C LYS A 147 16.17 -23.49 9.74
N ASP A 148 16.61 -24.71 9.45
CA ASP A 148 16.93 -25.12 8.08
C ASP A 148 15.67 -25.30 7.23
N ARG A 149 14.58 -25.79 7.83
CA ARG A 149 13.29 -25.91 7.16
C ARG A 149 12.77 -24.55 6.69
N VAL A 150 12.77 -23.56 7.59
CA VAL A 150 12.36 -22.17 7.27
C VAL A 150 13.21 -21.57 6.14
N LYS A 151 14.51 -21.92 6.08
CA LYS A 151 15.40 -21.47 5.01
C LYS A 151 14.99 -22.06 3.64
N PHE A 152 14.64 -23.33 3.58
CA PHE A 152 14.20 -23.96 2.33
C PHE A 152 12.79 -23.52 1.92
N GLU A 153 11.88 -23.29 2.86
CA GLU A 153 10.56 -22.69 2.61
C GLU A 153 10.70 -21.30 2.00
N LYS A 154 11.57 -20.45 2.55
CA LYS A 154 11.88 -19.14 1.96
C LYS A 154 12.47 -19.25 0.55
N LYS A 155 13.37 -20.20 0.30
CA LYS A 155 13.91 -20.46 -1.05
C LYS A 155 12.83 -20.87 -2.04
N LEU A 156 11.85 -21.67 -1.61
CA LEU A 156 10.70 -22.05 -2.43
C LEU A 156 9.85 -20.83 -2.77
N GLN A 157 9.52 -20.00 -1.78
CA GLN A 157 8.76 -18.76 -1.97
C GLN A 157 9.49 -17.80 -2.93
N THR A 158 10.78 -17.55 -2.74
CA THR A 158 11.58 -16.71 -3.66
C THR A 158 11.62 -17.30 -5.07
N TYR A 159 11.67 -18.62 -5.22
CA TYR A 159 11.64 -19.25 -6.53
C TYR A 159 10.29 -19.05 -7.23
N LEU A 160 9.18 -19.23 -6.52
CA LEU A 160 7.83 -18.94 -7.04
C LEU A 160 7.67 -17.45 -7.37
N GLN A 161 8.20 -16.55 -6.52
CA GLN A 161 8.17 -15.10 -6.75
C GLN A 161 8.94 -14.69 -8.00
N SER A 162 10.06 -15.36 -8.32
CA SER A 162 10.86 -15.02 -9.51
C SER A 162 10.18 -15.34 -10.85
N LEU A 163 9.01 -15.97 -10.82
CA LEU A 163 8.31 -16.50 -12.00
C LEU A 163 6.88 -15.98 -12.15
N ILE A 164 6.37 -15.20 -11.19
CA ILE A 164 5.10 -14.47 -11.21
C ILE A 164 5.43 -12.99 -11.37
#